data_AF-A0A814GFF6-F1
#
_entry.id   AF-A0A814GFF6-F1
#
_cell.length_a   1.000
_cell.length_b   1.000
_cell.length_c   1.000
_cell.angle_alpha   90.00
_cell.angle_beta   90.00
_cell.angle_gamma   90.00
#
_symmetry.space_group_name_H-M   'P 1'
#
loop_
_entity.id
_entity.type
_entity.pdbx_description
1 polymer ?
#
loop_
_entity_poly.entity_id
_entity_poly.type
_entity_poly.pdbx_seq_one_letter_code
_entity_poly.pdbx_strand_id
1 'polypeptide(L)'
;MQSNLPQNIRRRRYEMQLIKLSLLQVIFYVFFSTLGTYYLLYSVITNSSKKSSDQIAIDVFLNNIALLLIYTYSSLTFVLYTLASRTFRKEFLLTCSRMFKYLQNMFLID
;
A
#
# COMPACT_ATOMS: atom_id res chain seq x y z
N MET A 1 -10.37 -19.10 -26.52
CA MET A 1 -11.04 -20.27 -25.89
C MET A 1 -11.00 -20.13 -24.37
N GLN A 2 -12.03 -19.57 -23.74
CA GLN A 2 -12.04 -19.34 -22.28
C GLN A 2 -13.47 -19.37 -21.69
N SER A 3 -14.39 -20.12 -22.29
CA SER A 3 -15.83 -19.97 -22.00
C SER A 3 -16.47 -21.00 -21.07
N ASN A 4 -15.82 -22.10 -20.66
CA ASN A 4 -16.49 -23.14 -19.85
C ASN A 4 -15.64 -23.68 -18.69
N LEU A 5 -15.35 -22.82 -17.70
CA LEU A 5 -14.84 -23.28 -16.40
C LEU A 5 -15.98 -23.24 -15.37
N PRO A 6 -16.23 -24.33 -14.61
CA PRO A 6 -17.23 -24.36 -13.56
C PRO A 6 -17.08 -23.15 -12.62
N GLN A 7 -18.19 -22.50 -12.26
CA GLN A 7 -18.16 -21.28 -11.43
C GLN A 7 -17.35 -21.46 -10.14
N ASN A 8 -17.37 -22.66 -9.56
CA ASN A 8 -16.59 -23.04 -8.39
C ASN A 8 -15.06 -22.90 -8.60
N ILE A 9 -14.55 -23.24 -9.79
CA ILE A 9 -13.11 -23.13 -10.10
C ILE A 9 -12.70 -21.67 -10.31
N ARG A 10 -13.60 -20.84 -10.87
CA ARG A 10 -13.37 -19.41 -11.06
C ARG A 10 -13.34 -18.67 -9.72
N ARG A 11 -14.27 -19.01 -8.82
CA ARG A 11 -14.34 -18.47 -7.45
C ARG A 11 -13.11 -18.84 -6.62
N ARG A 12 -12.69 -20.10 -6.65
CA ARG A 12 -11.49 -20.58 -5.93
C ARG A 12 -10.20 -19.92 -6.42
N ARG A 13 -10.06 -19.66 -7.72
CA ARG A 13 -8.92 -18.90 -8.27
C ARG A 13 -8.89 -17.45 -7.81
N TYR A 14 -10.06 -16.81 -7.73
CA TYR A 14 -10.18 -15.45 -7.23
C TYR A 14 -9.84 -15.36 -5.74
N GLU A 15 -10.32 -16.30 -4.93
CA GLU A 15 -9.99 -16.40 -3.50
C GLU A 15 -8.49 -16.63 -3.29
N MET A 16 -7.84 -17.53 -4.05
CA MET A 16 -6.39 -17.71 -3.99
C MET A 16 -5.61 -16.46 -4.39
N GLN A 17 -6.11 -15.68 -5.37
CA GLN A 17 -5.47 -14.42 -5.76
C GLN A 17 -5.56 -13.39 -4.64
N LEU A 18 -6.73 -13.26 -3.99
CA LEU A 18 -6.91 -12.39 -2.83
C LEU A 18 -5.99 -12.80 -1.67
N ILE A 19 -5.94 -14.08 -1.32
CA ILE A 19 -5.08 -14.58 -0.23
C ILE A 19 -3.61 -14.26 -0.51
N LYS A 20 -3.12 -14.52 -1.73
CA LYS A 20 -1.73 -14.19 -2.11
C LYS A 20 -1.44 -12.70 -1.98
N LEU A 21 -2.42 -11.86 -2.34
CA LEU A 21 -2.26 -10.43 -2.34
C LEU A 21 -2.29 -9.85 -0.91
N SER A 22 -3.16 -10.37 -0.04
CA SER A 22 -3.14 -10.06 1.40
C SER A 22 -1.84 -10.51 2.05
N LEU A 23 -1.32 -11.69 1.72
CA LEU A 23 -0.06 -12.18 2.25
C LEU A 23 1.12 -11.29 1.84
N LEU A 24 1.15 -10.87 0.57
CA LEU A 24 2.16 -9.94 0.06
C LEU A 24 2.09 -8.58 0.78
N GLN A 25 0.89 -8.06 1.02
CA GLN A 25 0.69 -6.82 1.75
C GLN A 25 1.19 -6.91 3.19
N VAL A 26 0.93 -8.02 3.89
CA VAL A 26 1.43 -8.26 5.26
C VAL A 26 2.96 -8.30 5.27
N ILE A 27 3.58 -8.99 4.30
CA ILE A 27 5.05 -9.03 4.18
C ILE A 27 5.63 -7.63 4.00
N PHE A 28 5.08 -6.84 3.08
CA PHE A 28 5.53 -5.46 2.88
C PHE A 28 5.29 -4.59 4.10
N TYR A 29 4.12 -4.72 4.75
CA TYR A 29 3.82 -4.00 5.98
C TYR A 29 4.86 -4.26 7.06
N VAL A 30 5.13 -5.54 7.34
CA VAL A 30 6.12 -5.92 8.35
C VAL A 30 7.50 -5.40 7.96
N PHE A 31 7.90 -5.52 6.69
CA PHE A 31 9.20 -5.07 6.22
C PHE A 31 9.40 -3.55 6.39
N PHE A 32 8.47 -2.74 5.88
CA PHE A 32 8.55 -1.28 5.97
C PHE A 32 8.36 -0.76 7.40
N SER A 33 7.42 -1.36 8.16
CA SER A 33 7.16 -0.98 9.55
C SER A 33 8.35 -1.30 10.45
N THR A 34 8.96 -2.48 10.30
CA THR A 34 10.15 -2.85 11.08
C THR A 34 11.32 -1.93 10.77
N LEU A 35 11.57 -1.63 9.48
CA LEU A 35 12.62 -0.68 9.07
C LEU A 35 12.42 0.71 9.66
N GLY A 36 11.18 1.24 9.64
CA GLY A 36 10.86 2.54 10.25
C GLY A 36 11.00 2.55 11.78
N THR A 37 10.69 1.43 12.43
CA THR A 37 10.68 1.32 13.91
C THR A 37 12.08 1.28 14.51
N TYR A 38 13.10 0.79 13.78
CA TYR A 38 14.49 0.76 14.27
C TYR A 38 15.02 2.16 14.62
N TYR A 39 14.76 3.16 13.78
CA TYR A 39 15.17 4.54 14.06
C TYR A 39 14.46 5.09 15.30
N LEU A 40 13.16 4.79 15.44
CA LEU A 40 12.35 5.28 16.56
C LEU A 40 12.85 4.71 17.90
N LEU A 41 13.18 3.41 17.94
CA LEU A 41 13.80 2.75 19.08
C LEU A 41 15.18 3.35 19.40
N TYR A 42 16.03 3.53 18.39
CA TYR A 42 17.34 4.15 18.54
C TYR A 42 17.24 5.58 19.12
N SER A 43 16.29 6.37 18.63
CA SER A 43 16.04 7.74 19.11
C SER A 43 15.62 7.77 20.57
N VAL A 44 14.70 6.87 21.00
CA VAL A 44 14.26 6.78 22.40
C VAL A 44 15.41 6.39 23.34
N ILE A 45 16.25 5.42 22.94
CA ILE A 45 17.38 4.95 23.76
C ILE A 45 18.47 6.03 23.88
N THR A 46 18.71 6.77 22.80
CA THR A 46 19.79 7.77 22.72
C THR A 46 19.37 9.19 23.09
N ASN A 47 18.13 9.39 23.52
CA ASN A 47 17.56 10.71 23.82
C ASN A 47 18.33 11.44 24.94
N SER A 48 18.91 10.68 25.88
CA SER A 48 19.66 11.21 27.03
C SER A 48 21.13 11.49 26.74
N SER A 49 21.64 11.07 25.58
CA SER A 49 23.06 11.17 25.23
C SER A 49 23.38 12.52 24.59
N LYS A 50 24.48 13.15 25.01
CA LYS A 50 25.03 14.32 24.31
C LYS A 50 25.56 13.89 22.95
N LYS A 51 24.93 14.37 21.88
CA LYS A 51 25.30 14.08 20.48
C LYS A 51 26.15 15.20 19.90
N SER A 52 27.13 14.85 19.07
CA SER A 52 27.88 15.84 18.27
C SER A 52 27.02 16.42 17.14
N SER A 53 27.46 17.53 16.54
CA SER A 53 26.80 18.12 15.35
C SER A 53 26.62 17.09 14.23
N ASP A 54 27.62 16.27 14.00
CA ASP A 54 27.64 15.30 12.91
C ASP A 54 26.68 14.14 13.19
N GLN A 55 26.61 13.71 14.45
CA GLN A 55 25.63 12.70 14.89
C GLN A 55 24.19 13.20 14.72
N ILE A 56 23.94 14.47 15.04
CA ILE A 56 22.61 15.09 14.83
C ILE A 56 22.25 15.10 13.33
N ALA A 57 23.20 15.41 12.45
CA ALA A 57 22.95 15.39 11.01
C ALA A 57 22.61 13.98 10.50
N ILE A 58 23.32 12.95 10.98
CA ILE A 58 23.04 11.54 10.66
C ILE A 58 21.66 11.13 11.18
N ASP A 59 21.29 11.54 12.39
CA ASP A 59 19.97 11.23 12.96
C ASP A 59 18.84 11.84 12.14
N VAL A 60 18.98 13.10 11.72
CA VAL A 60 18.00 13.75 10.85
C VAL A 60 17.88 13.03 9.51
N PHE A 61 19.01 12.58 8.93
CA PHE A 61 18.98 11.79 7.70
C PHE A 61 18.25 10.45 7.88
N LEU A 62 18.56 9.71 8.94
CA LEU A 62 17.91 8.44 9.27
C LEU A 62 16.41 8.61 9.57
N ASN A 63 16.03 9.69 10.25
CA ASN A 63 14.63 10.04 10.48
C ASN A 63 13.87 10.26 9.18
N ASN A 64 14.45 11.02 8.26
CA ASN A 64 13.84 11.30 6.97
C ASN A 64 13.68 10.02 6.13
N ILE A 65 14.67 9.11 6.18
CA ILE A 65 14.55 7.80 5.55
C ILE A 65 13.44 6.96 6.19
N ALA A 66 13.35 6.93 7.52
CA ALA A 66 12.30 6.20 8.23
C ALA A 66 10.91 6.72 7.87
N LEU A 67 10.73 8.05 7.85
CA LEU A 67 9.48 8.69 7.40
C LEU A 67 9.18 8.36 5.94
N LEU A 68 10.16 8.45 5.05
CA LEU A 68 10.00 8.10 3.64
C LEU A 68 9.53 6.65 3.49
N LEU A 69 10.12 5.70 4.21
CA LEU A 69 9.74 4.29 4.18
C LEU A 69 8.31 4.05 4.66
N ILE A 70 7.90 4.72 5.74
CA ILE A 70 6.55 4.62 6.29
C ILE A 70 5.51 5.18 5.30
N TYR A 71 5.74 6.36 4.73
CA TYR A 71 4.81 6.96 3.77
C TYR A 71 4.82 6.24 2.42
N THR A 72 5.97 5.69 2.01
CA THR A 72 6.08 4.89 0.79
C THR A 72 5.19 3.66 0.87
N TYR A 73 5.11 2.98 2.01
CA TYR A 73 4.22 1.82 2.19
C TYR A 73 2.74 2.13 1.88
N SER A 74 2.22 3.27 2.34
CA SER A 74 0.85 3.70 2.04
C SER A 74 0.60 3.84 0.54
N SER A 75 1.56 4.41 -0.19
CA SER A 75 1.48 4.52 -1.65
C SER A 75 1.66 3.18 -2.37
N LEU A 76 2.56 2.33 -1.86
CA LEU A 76 2.88 1.02 -2.43
C LEU A 76 1.69 0.08 -2.38
N THR A 77 0.89 0.18 -1.33
CA THR A 77 -0.34 -0.61 -1.14
C THR A 77 -1.30 -0.39 -2.30
N PHE A 78 -1.57 0.87 -2.68
CA PHE A 78 -2.41 1.21 -3.83
C PHE A 78 -1.81 0.71 -5.16
N VAL A 79 -0.50 0.88 -5.34
CA VAL A 79 0.21 0.41 -6.54
C VAL A 79 0.17 -1.11 -6.64
N LEU A 80 0.35 -1.84 -5.54
CA LEU A 80 0.31 -3.31 -5.48
C LEU A 80 -1.07 -3.84 -5.82
N TYR A 81 -2.14 -3.27 -5.26
CA TYR A 81 -3.52 -3.63 -5.63
C TYR A 81 -3.79 -3.38 -7.10
N THR A 82 -3.31 -2.24 -7.62
CA THR A 82 -3.47 -1.87 -9.02
C THR A 82 -2.64 -2.79 -9.92
N LEU A 83 -1.39 -3.12 -9.59
CA LEU A 83 -0.52 -3.95 -10.44
C LEU A 83 -0.86 -5.44 -10.41
N ALA A 84 -1.11 -5.99 -9.23
CA ALA A 84 -1.17 -7.45 -9.06
C ALA A 84 -2.50 -8.05 -9.53
N SER A 85 -3.56 -7.25 -9.70
CA SER A 85 -4.86 -7.75 -10.15
C SER A 85 -5.40 -7.00 -11.36
N ARG A 86 -5.33 -7.64 -12.54
CA ARG A 86 -6.06 -7.18 -13.75
C ARG A 86 -7.57 -7.10 -13.51
N THR A 87 -8.09 -7.94 -12.63
CA THR A 87 -9.50 -7.93 -12.21
C THR A 87 -9.81 -6.67 -11.40
N PHE A 88 -8.93 -6.30 -10.46
CA PHE A 88 -9.08 -5.07 -9.68
C PHE A 88 -9.02 -3.81 -10.54
N ARG A 89 -8.10 -3.73 -11.52
CA ARG A 89 -8.08 -2.63 -12.48
C ARG A 89 -9.40 -2.46 -13.22
N LYS A 90 -10.02 -3.57 -13.64
CA LYS A 90 -11.31 -3.55 -14.35
C LYS A 90 -12.44 -3.09 -13.44
N GLU A 91 -12.54 -3.63 -12.23
CA GLU A 91 -13.54 -3.23 -11.24
C GLU A 91 -13.36 -1.77 -10.79
N PHE A 92 -12.12 -1.32 -10.62
CA PHE A 92 -11.79 0.07 -10.29
C PHE A 92 -12.20 1.03 -11.42
N LEU A 93 -11.83 0.73 -12.67
CA LEU A 93 -12.25 1.52 -13.83
C LEU A 93 -13.78 1.53 -14.01
N LEU A 94 -14.44 0.40 -13.77
CA LEU A 94 -15.91 0.32 -13.80
C LEU A 94 -16.52 1.22 -12.72
N THR A 95 -15.99 1.17 -11.50
CA THR A 95 -16.45 1.99 -10.37
C THR A 95 -16.23 3.48 -10.64
N CYS A 96 -15.05 3.87 -11.12
CA CYS A 96 -14.77 5.24 -11.55
C CYS A 96 -15.72 5.69 -12.67
N SER A 97 -15.98 4.84 -13.68
CA SER A 97 -16.91 5.18 -14.76
C SER A 97 -18.34 5.38 -14.26
N ARG A 98 -18.76 4.61 -13.25
CA ARG A 98 -20.08 4.74 -12.61
C ARG A 98 -20.16 6.01 -11.79
N MET A 99 -19.15 6.31 -10.98
CA MET A 99 -19.11 7.56 -10.21
C MET A 99 -19.09 8.79 -11.13
N PHE A 100 -18.35 8.74 -12.24
CA PHE A 100 -18.31 9.83 -13.22
C PHE A 100 -19.67 10.04 -13.88
N LYS A 101 -20.36 8.97 -14.30
CA LYS A 101 -21.75 9.07 -14.79
C LYS A 101 -22.72 9.58 -13.73
N TYR A 102 -22.53 9.21 -12.48
CA TYR A 102 -23.37 9.66 -11.38
C TYR A 102 -23.20 11.17 -11.12
N LEU A 103 -21.95 11.65 -11.13
CA LEU A 103 -21.63 13.08 -11.03
C LEU A 103 -22.16 13.87 -12.21
N GLN A 104 -22.07 13.33 -13.43
CA GLN A 104 -22.57 13.99 -14.63
C GLN A 104 -24.11 14.06 -14.65
N ASN A 105 -24.80 13.02 -14.16
CA ASN A 105 -26.26 13.03 -14.01
C ASN A 105 -26.73 13.97 -12.89
N MET A 106 -25.94 14.11 -11.82
CA MET A 106 -26.23 15.06 -10.74
C MET A 106 -26.10 16.51 -11.20
N PHE A 107 -25.13 16.82 -12.07
CA PHE A 107 -24.91 18.16 -12.62
C PHE A 107 -25.86 18.56 -13.78
N LEU A 108 -26.68 17.63 -14.28
CA LEU A 108 -27.67 17.85 -15.34
C LEU A 108 -29.09 18.09 -14.81
N ILE A 109 -29.26 18.09 -13.48
CA ILE A 109 -30.54 18.31 -12.79
C ILE A 109 -30.65 19.75 -12.25
N ASP A 110 -29.57 20.53 -12.28
CA ASP A 110 -29.55 21.98 -12.07
C ASP A 110 -29.58 22.73 -13.41
#